data_AF-A0A928T7G7-F1
#
_entry.id   AF-A0A928T7G7-F1
#
_cell.length_a   1.000
_cell.length_b   1.000
_cell.length_c   1.000
_cell.angle_alpha   90.00
_cell.angle_beta   90.00
_cell.angle_gamma   90.00
#
_symmetry.space_group_name_H-M   'P 1'
#
loop_
_entity.id
_entity.type
_entity.pdbx_description
1 polymer ?
#
loop_
_entity_poly.entity_id
_entity_poly.type
_entity_poly.pdbx_seq_one_letter_code
_entity_poly.pdbx_strand_id
1 'polypeptide(L)'
;MTAALVLCLTACSHFNFGRAPDDQVDFVSEVKPLLESRCLECHHRRYVCAGLNLETKALAMKGGRSGPVIIPRAPHQSLLYKVLLLGHENPVAMPPSPERVEEEDQRVLHDWILQGADWPADARLVPPQDWVVRRS
;
A
#
# COMPACT_ATOMS: atom_id res chain seq x y z
N MET A 1 -19.35 58.03 13.28
CA MET A 1 -18.16 57.16 13.16
C MET A 1 -18.66 55.72 13.04
N THR A 2 -18.94 55.27 11.83
CA THR A 2 -19.39 53.89 11.54
C THR A 2 -18.17 53.07 11.15
N ALA A 3 -17.72 52.17 12.03
CA ALA A 3 -16.68 51.19 11.71
C ALA A 3 -17.35 49.92 11.17
N ALA A 4 -17.08 49.61 9.90
CA ALA A 4 -17.61 48.46 9.20
C ALA A 4 -16.94 47.16 9.67
N LEU A 5 -17.77 46.13 9.89
CA LEU A 5 -17.38 44.74 10.00
C LEU A 5 -16.58 44.31 8.76
N VAL A 6 -15.40 43.74 8.95
CA VAL A 6 -14.73 42.92 7.92
C VAL A 6 -15.07 41.46 8.22
N LEU A 7 -16.09 40.95 7.54
CA LEU A 7 -16.45 39.53 7.56
C LEU A 7 -15.50 38.79 6.60
N CYS A 8 -14.42 38.24 7.13
CA CYS A 8 -13.50 37.41 6.33
C CYS A 8 -14.11 36.01 6.17
N LEU A 9 -15.02 35.87 5.20
CA LEU A 9 -15.53 34.57 4.72
C LEU A 9 -14.47 33.91 3.83
N THR A 10 -13.37 33.44 4.43
CA THR A 10 -12.53 32.45 3.75
C THR A 10 -13.16 31.09 3.97
N ALA A 11 -14.04 30.72 3.03
CA ALA A 11 -14.47 29.34 2.88
C ALA A 11 -13.23 28.51 2.52
N CYS A 12 -12.60 27.88 3.52
CA CYS A 12 -11.71 26.75 3.31
C CYS A 12 -12.55 25.65 2.66
N SER A 13 -12.63 25.66 1.33
CA SER A 13 -13.06 24.50 0.56
C SER A 13 -12.01 23.42 0.82
N HIS A 14 -12.29 22.57 1.81
CA HIS A 14 -11.62 21.30 1.95
C HIS A 14 -11.94 20.53 0.67
N PHE A 15 -11.01 20.59 -0.28
CA PHE A 15 -10.97 19.64 -1.38
C PHE A 15 -10.74 18.27 -0.75
N ASN A 16 -11.83 17.59 -0.41
CA ASN A 16 -11.81 16.17 -0.11
C ASN A 16 -11.50 15.48 -1.43
N PHE A 17 -10.22 15.21 -1.67
CA PHE A 17 -9.77 14.29 -2.71
C PHE A 17 -10.06 12.85 -2.22
N GLY A 18 -11.35 12.52 -2.11
CA GLY A 18 -11.79 11.13 -2.04
C GLY A 18 -11.85 10.59 -3.46
N ARG A 19 -11.12 9.51 -3.74
CA ARG A 19 -11.17 8.80 -5.03
C ARG A 19 -12.60 8.33 -5.31
N ALA A 20 -13.11 8.54 -6.53
CA ALA A 20 -14.38 7.93 -6.92
C ALA A 20 -14.19 6.41 -7.11
N PRO A 21 -15.22 5.58 -6.90
CA PRO A 21 -15.09 4.11 -6.95
C PRO A 21 -14.56 3.53 -8.28
N ASP A 22 -14.59 4.30 -9.38
CA ASP A 22 -14.17 3.87 -10.71
C ASP A 22 -12.86 4.52 -11.19
N ASP A 23 -12.20 5.34 -10.36
CA ASP A 23 -10.94 5.97 -10.79
C ASP A 23 -9.81 4.93 -10.81
N GLN A 24 -8.98 4.96 -11.86
CA GLN A 24 -7.87 4.01 -12.05
C GLN A 24 -6.72 4.23 -11.07
N VAL A 25 -6.50 3.32 -10.13
CA VAL A 25 -5.44 3.42 -9.10
C VAL A 25 -4.08 3.59 -9.75
N ASP A 26 -3.38 4.67 -9.41
CA ASP A 26 -2.03 4.94 -9.90
C ASP A 26 -1.00 4.28 -8.98
N PHE A 27 -0.14 3.45 -9.58
CA PHE A 27 0.85 2.71 -8.81
C PHE A 27 1.84 3.62 -8.10
N VAL A 28 2.30 4.69 -8.75
CA VAL A 28 3.42 5.50 -8.26
C VAL A 28 3.00 6.37 -7.07
N SER A 29 1.81 6.95 -7.15
CA SER A 29 1.29 7.88 -6.14
C SER A 29 0.52 7.20 -5.01
N GLU A 30 -0.07 6.03 -5.24
CA GLU A 30 -0.93 5.37 -4.24
C GLU A 30 -0.38 4.04 -3.75
N VAL A 31 0.02 3.13 -4.64
CA VAL A 31 0.41 1.77 -4.23
C VAL A 31 1.84 1.72 -3.71
N LYS A 32 2.76 2.36 -4.43
CA LYS A 32 4.18 2.42 -4.11
C LYS A 32 4.44 2.90 -2.67
N PRO A 33 3.93 4.06 -2.21
CA PRO A 33 4.18 4.51 -0.84
C PRO A 33 3.61 3.55 0.22
N LEU A 34 2.50 2.87 -0.05
CA LEU A 34 1.93 1.86 0.85
C LEU A 34 2.85 0.64 0.97
N LEU A 35 3.28 0.07 -0.15
CA LEU A 35 4.19 -1.07 -0.14
C LEU A 35 5.54 -0.72 0.50
N GLU A 36 6.06 0.48 0.25
CA GLU A 36 7.30 0.97 0.87
C GLU A 36 7.17 1.12 2.39
N SER A 37 6.09 1.76 2.87
CA SER A 37 5.90 2.09 4.28
C SER A 37 5.30 0.98 5.14
N ARG A 38 4.67 -0.05 4.54
CA ARG A 38 3.99 -1.12 5.30
C ARG A 38 4.52 -2.52 5.01
N CYS A 39 5.15 -2.75 3.86
CA CYS A 39 5.52 -4.12 3.43
C CYS A 39 7.04 -4.34 3.35
N LEU A 40 7.81 -3.32 2.98
CA LEU A 40 9.25 -3.45 2.79
C LEU A 40 10.07 -3.59 4.08
N GLU A 41 9.44 -3.47 5.25
CA GLU A 41 10.11 -3.77 6.52
C GLU A 41 10.52 -5.25 6.58
N CYS A 42 9.69 -6.11 5.96
CA CYS A 42 9.81 -7.55 6.04
C CYS A 42 9.97 -8.27 4.68
N HIS A 43 9.64 -7.64 3.55
CA HIS A 43 9.56 -8.29 2.24
C HIS A 43 10.47 -7.61 1.19
N HIS A 44 11.77 -7.59 1.47
CA HIS A 44 12.78 -6.93 0.62
C HIS A 44 14.07 -7.75 0.54
N ARG A 45 15.05 -7.34 -0.27
CA ARG A 45 16.22 -8.19 -0.57
C ARG A 45 17.08 -8.57 0.64
N ARG A 46 17.12 -7.74 1.70
CA ARG A 46 17.93 -8.00 2.90
C ARG A 46 17.16 -8.80 3.96
N TYR A 47 15.84 -8.75 3.92
CA TYR A 47 14.97 -9.47 4.82
C TYR A 47 13.79 -10.01 4.01
N VAL A 48 13.86 -11.29 3.66
CA VAL A 48 13.00 -11.94 2.67
C VAL A 48 12.00 -12.85 3.38
N CYS A 49 11.11 -12.28 4.20
CA CYS A 49 10.07 -13.07 4.88
C CYS A 49 9.25 -13.85 3.87
N ALA A 50 8.94 -15.10 4.21
CA ALA A 50 8.26 -16.06 3.33
C ALA A 50 8.92 -16.24 1.93
N GLY A 51 10.18 -15.80 1.73
CA GLY A 51 10.83 -15.85 0.41
C GLY A 51 10.27 -14.82 -0.58
N LEU A 52 9.49 -13.84 -0.12
CA LEU A 52 8.89 -12.79 -0.93
C LEU A 52 9.80 -11.54 -0.97
N ASN A 53 9.98 -10.99 -2.18
CA ASN A 53 10.66 -9.73 -2.41
C ASN A 53 9.78 -8.81 -3.27
N LEU A 54 9.40 -7.66 -2.70
CA LEU A 54 8.52 -6.69 -3.35
C LEU A 54 9.26 -5.53 -4.03
N GLU A 55 10.60 -5.49 -4.04
CA GLU A 55 11.35 -4.32 -4.53
C GLU A 55 11.10 -3.97 -6.01
N THR A 56 10.65 -4.93 -6.82
CA THR A 56 10.32 -4.71 -8.25
C THR A 56 9.13 -5.57 -8.68
N LYS A 57 8.44 -5.17 -9.75
CA LYS A 57 7.37 -5.96 -10.36
C LYS A 57 7.79 -7.39 -10.63
N ALA A 58 8.96 -7.59 -11.26
CA ALA A 58 9.43 -8.92 -11.64
C ALA A 58 9.63 -9.84 -10.43
N LEU A 59 10.16 -9.31 -9.32
CA LEU A 59 10.35 -10.07 -8.08
C LEU A 59 9.01 -10.35 -7.37
N ALA A 60 8.12 -9.36 -7.32
CA ALA A 60 6.80 -9.52 -6.70
C ALA A 60 5.94 -10.54 -7.45
N MET A 61 5.95 -10.52 -8.78
CA MET A 61 5.20 -11.45 -9.64
C MET A 61 5.75 -12.88 -9.60
N LYS A 62 7.03 -13.07 -9.24
CA LYS A 62 7.59 -14.40 -8.98
C LYS A 62 6.93 -15.07 -7.76
N GLY A 63 6.41 -14.28 -6.82
CA GLY A 63 5.80 -14.75 -5.59
C GLY A 63 6.81 -15.16 -4.52
N GLY A 64 6.30 -15.79 -3.46
CA GLY A 64 7.08 -16.30 -2.34
C GLY A 64 6.98 -17.82 -2.21
N ARG A 65 7.45 -18.37 -1.08
CA ARG A 65 7.35 -19.80 -0.76
C ARG A 65 5.91 -20.33 -0.74
N SER A 66 4.94 -19.46 -0.48
CA SER A 66 3.51 -19.79 -0.48
C SER A 66 2.85 -19.69 -1.86
N GLY A 67 3.62 -19.40 -2.93
CA GLY A 67 3.12 -19.26 -4.29
C GLY A 67 2.92 -17.80 -4.73
N PRO A 68 2.07 -17.56 -5.74
CA PRO A 68 1.80 -16.23 -6.29
C PRO A 68 1.25 -15.28 -5.24
N VAL A 69 1.85 -14.10 -5.13
CA VAL A 69 1.41 -13.07 -4.17
C VAL A 69 0.44 -12.08 -4.80
N ILE A 70 0.62 -11.79 -6.08
CA ILE A 70 -0.23 -10.90 -6.86
C ILE A 70 -0.76 -11.70 -8.05
N ILE A 71 -2.08 -11.76 -8.18
CA ILE A 71 -2.78 -12.36 -9.32
C ILE A 71 -3.64 -11.25 -9.93
N PRO A 72 -3.21 -10.65 -11.05
CA PRO A 72 -3.95 -9.58 -11.72
C PRO A 72 -5.43 -9.95 -11.92
N ARG A 73 -6.32 -8.99 -11.64
CA ARG A 73 -7.79 -9.14 -11.73
C ARG A 73 -8.41 -10.12 -10.73
N ALA A 74 -7.64 -10.63 -9.76
CA ALA A 74 -8.14 -11.60 -8.78
C ALA A 74 -7.64 -11.27 -7.35
N PRO A 75 -8.10 -10.18 -6.73
CA PRO A 75 -7.66 -9.77 -5.40
C PRO A 75 -7.93 -10.86 -4.34
N HIS A 76 -9.11 -11.48 -4.34
CA HIS A 76 -9.44 -12.56 -3.40
C HIS A 76 -8.66 -13.87 -3.61
N GLN A 77 -7.93 -14.00 -4.72
CA GLN A 77 -7.01 -15.12 -4.95
C GLN A 77 -5.55 -14.72 -4.69
N SER A 78 -5.26 -13.41 -4.64
CA SER A 78 -3.93 -12.86 -4.39
C SER A 78 -3.58 -12.92 -2.91
N LEU A 79 -2.48 -13.58 -2.56
CA LEU A 79 -2.04 -13.65 -1.16
C LEU A 79 -1.81 -12.26 -0.57
N LEU A 80 -1.35 -11.29 -1.37
CA LEU A 80 -1.13 -9.91 -0.93
C LEU A 80 -2.35 -9.32 -0.21
N TYR A 81 -3.55 -9.52 -0.76
CA TYR A 81 -4.77 -9.00 -0.16
C TYR A 81 -5.31 -9.94 0.93
N LYS A 82 -5.29 -11.25 0.69
CA LYS A 82 -5.86 -12.24 1.62
C LYS A 82 -5.27 -12.17 3.03
N VAL A 83 -3.95 -11.96 3.15
CA VAL A 83 -3.29 -11.93 4.47
C VAL A 83 -3.61 -10.68 5.28
N LEU A 84 -4.03 -9.59 4.62
CA LEU A 84 -4.41 -8.33 5.28
C LEU A 84 -5.81 -8.41 5.92
N LEU A 85 -6.64 -9.35 5.44
CA LEU A 85 -7.98 -9.60 5.97
C LEU A 85 -7.97 -10.47 7.23
N LEU A 86 -6.82 -11.04 7.60
CA LEU A 86 -6.69 -11.94 8.73
C LEU A 86 -6.49 -11.16 10.03
N GLY A 87 -7.03 -11.67 11.13
CA GLY A 87 -6.75 -11.16 12.46
C GLY A 87 -5.31 -11.46 12.91
N HIS A 88 -4.75 -10.61 13.76
CA HIS A 88 -3.35 -10.71 14.25
C HIS A 88 -3.02 -12.04 14.95
N GLU A 89 -4.03 -12.78 15.43
CA GLU A 89 -3.89 -14.13 15.99
C GLU A 89 -3.54 -15.19 14.95
N ASN A 90 -3.74 -14.89 13.66
CA ASN A 90 -3.39 -15.79 12.58
C ASN A 90 -1.88 -15.71 12.28
N PRO A 91 -1.15 -16.84 12.25
CA PRO A 91 0.30 -16.84 12.07
C PRO A 91 0.78 -16.35 10.70
N VAL A 92 -0.12 -16.20 9.73
CA VAL A 92 0.18 -15.65 8.40
C VAL A 92 -0.48 -14.30 8.14
N ALA A 93 -1.11 -13.70 9.15
CA ALA A 93 -1.58 -12.32 9.05
C ALA A 93 -0.41 -11.37 8.81
N MET A 94 -0.67 -10.31 8.06
CA MET A 94 0.32 -9.26 7.81
C MET A 94 -0.24 -7.88 8.20
N PRO A 95 0.57 -7.04 8.86
CA PRO A 95 1.92 -7.34 9.36
C PRO A 95 1.90 -8.34 10.54
N PRO A 96 3.06 -8.93 10.93
CA PRO A 96 3.16 -9.84 12.08
C PRO A 96 3.13 -9.09 13.42
N SER A 97 2.39 -7.99 13.48
CA SER A 97 2.21 -7.15 14.66
C SER A 97 0.71 -6.89 14.87
N PRO A 98 0.31 -6.40 16.06
CA PRO A 98 -1.08 -6.01 16.29
C PRO A 98 -1.55 -4.82 15.44
N GLU A 99 -0.62 -4.02 14.91
CA GLU A 99 -0.95 -2.91 14.03
C GLU A 99 -1.45 -3.46 12.69
N ARG A 100 -2.64 -3.04 12.25
CA ARG A 100 -3.17 -3.48 10.95
C ARG A 100 -2.88 -2.44 9.88
N VAL A 101 -2.86 -2.90 8.64
CA VAL A 101 -3.03 -2.00 7.50
C VAL A 101 -4.45 -1.42 7.56
N GLU A 102 -4.57 -0.11 7.44
CA GLU A 102 -5.86 0.60 7.48
C GLU A 102 -6.76 0.13 6.34
N GLU A 103 -8.08 0.15 6.54
CA GLU A 103 -9.01 -0.38 5.53
C GLU A 103 -8.95 0.39 4.21
N GLU A 104 -8.67 1.69 4.26
CA GLU A 104 -8.43 2.53 3.08
C GLU A 104 -7.24 2.03 2.27
N ASP A 105 -6.12 1.74 2.92
CA ASP A 105 -4.91 1.22 2.27
C ASP A 105 -5.14 -0.20 1.71
N GLN A 106 -5.90 -1.03 2.45
CA GLN A 106 -6.32 -2.34 1.95
C GLN A 106 -7.21 -2.23 0.70
N ARG A 107 -8.10 -1.23 0.65
CA ARG A 107 -8.95 -0.94 -0.53
C ARG A 107 -8.11 -0.49 -1.73
N VAL A 108 -7.11 0.38 -1.53
CA VAL A 108 -6.17 0.76 -2.61
C VAL A 108 -5.47 -0.47 -3.20
N LEU A 109 -4.97 -1.37 -2.36
CA LEU A 109 -4.33 -2.62 -2.82
C LEU A 109 -5.32 -3.56 -3.51
N HIS A 110 -6.53 -3.70 -2.98
CA HIS A 110 -7.60 -4.48 -3.60
C HIS A 110 -7.92 -3.98 -5.01
N ASP A 111 -8.21 -2.68 -5.14
CA ASP A 111 -8.66 -2.07 -6.38
C ASP A 111 -7.54 -2.06 -7.42
N TRP A 112 -6.31 -1.78 -7.01
CA TRP A 112 -5.14 -1.92 -7.87
C TRP A 112 -5.00 -3.33 -8.45
N ILE A 113 -5.13 -4.38 -7.62
CA ILE A 113 -5.06 -5.77 -8.10
C ILE A 113 -6.23 -6.06 -9.03
N LEU A 114 -7.45 -5.63 -8.67
CA LEU A 114 -8.67 -5.82 -9.45
C LEU A 114 -8.54 -5.18 -10.84
N GLN A 115 -7.94 -3.99 -10.93
CA GLN A 115 -7.69 -3.25 -12.17
C GLN A 115 -6.54 -3.82 -13.00
N GLY A 116 -5.89 -4.90 -12.54
CA GLY A 116 -4.86 -5.62 -13.30
C GLY A 116 -3.45 -5.51 -12.74
N ALA A 117 -3.30 -4.93 -11.53
CA ALA A 117 -2.02 -4.74 -10.87
C ALA A 117 -0.99 -4.04 -11.78
N ASP A 118 -1.40 -2.95 -12.43
CA ASP A 118 -0.49 -2.23 -13.30
C ASP A 118 0.67 -1.64 -12.48
N TRP A 119 1.89 -2.02 -12.85
CA TRP A 119 3.11 -1.68 -12.14
C TRP A 119 4.15 -1.38 -13.23
N PRO A 120 4.70 -0.16 -13.29
CA PRO A 120 5.76 0.16 -14.23
C PRO A 120 6.99 -0.75 -14.04
N ALA A 121 7.54 -1.30 -15.12
CA ALA A 121 8.64 -2.27 -15.03
C ALA A 121 9.94 -1.68 -14.46
N ASP A 122 10.11 -0.36 -14.57
CA ASP A 122 11.21 0.45 -14.07
C ASP A 122 10.97 1.01 -12.66
N ALA A 123 9.73 0.95 -12.15
CA ALA A 123 9.43 1.38 -10.79
C ALA A 123 10.03 0.41 -9.77
N ARG A 124 10.97 0.94 -8.97
CA ARG A 124 11.60 0.23 -7.86
C ARG A 124 11.09 0.77 -6.53
N LEU A 125 10.71 -0.15 -5.65
CA LEU A 125 10.39 0.18 -4.26
C LEU A 125 11.68 0.27 -3.44
N VAL A 126 11.74 1.27 -2.58
CA VAL A 126 12.83 1.48 -1.62
C VAL A 126 12.27 1.57 -0.21
N PRO A 127 12.85 0.86 0.78
CA PRO A 127 12.43 1.05 2.18
C PRO A 127 12.63 2.51 2.59
N PRO A 128 11.73 3.07 3.43
CA PRO A 128 11.93 4.36 4.09
C PRO A 128 13.33 4.48 4.72
N GLN A 129 13.97 5.63 4.56
CA GLN A 129 15.36 5.84 4.97
C GLN A 129 15.56 5.70 6.48
N ASP A 130 14.56 6.10 7.27
CA ASP A 130 14.58 6.06 8.73
C ASP A 130 14.60 4.63 9.28
N TRP A 131 14.07 3.64 8.55
CA TRP A 131 14.18 2.22 8.93
C TRP A 131 15.59 1.67 8.78
N VAL A 132 16.30 2.13 7.74
CA VAL A 132 17.66 1.68 7.45
C VAL A 132 18.62 2.09 8.57
N VAL A 133 18.42 3.28 9.15
CA VAL A 133 19.27 3.83 10.21
C VAL A 133 19.03 3.17 11.57
N ARG A 134 17.79 2.77 11.89
CA ARG A 134 17.47 2.12 13.18
C ARG A 134 17.96 0.67 13.29
N ARG A 135 18.36 0.06 12.17
CA ARG A 135 18.75 -1.37 12.09
C ARG A 135 20.20 -1.59 11.62
N SER A 136 20.99 -0.52 11.58
CA SER A 136 22.45 -0.53 11.36
C SER A 136 23.18 -0.34 12.68
#